data_AF-A0A932YT01-F1
#
_entry.id   AF-A0A932YT01-F1
#
_cell.length_a   1.000
_cell.length_b   1.000
_cell.length_c   1.000
_cell.angle_alpha   90.00
_cell.angle_beta   90.00
_cell.angle_gamma   90.00
#
_symmetry.space_group_name_H-M   'P 1'
#
loop_
_entity.id
_entity.type
_entity.pdbx_description
1 polymer ?
#
loop_
_entity_poly.entity_id
_entity_poly.type
_entity_poly.pdbx_seq_one_letter_code
_entity_poly.pdbx_strand_id
1 'polypeptide(L)'
;MAEPSPKTVLIGPAVETLFARSVESPWPQDILNDPDLVLHSELRQKLCTALDTLYKQLPDSRMDIAAAIEMRIVGADAVAELYRLLTEFLDIDPNHRRLVLYLPFELLPHAGWNPASNLLRTSAKLFVDSYMRSWRELLEETHVRANFDDGNILEPALAPNGQPRVSKAAHLIPQLMRKGLISPDEVTALKDSTSSDILKESIVEALSALEPVLKATAKKEPDHLTSLKGLPDAIAFDLKKLDMREALDRSRGMPGARVTWERSDREDALISNYATRIAEAFSRNSIVWEDLAKLLSHTNKVICLTAMRGVRLAVEALADTERERALGLCVKFGAHIRVDMPNVSDFSDELESLLAHWAHLGFVTEGDLQKFGFALPRLDAPFSGAGALASDLRTFDNVTSRIASDPELSRLFYPVAIFFGSRLKGYAKKNADLDAAVFVRPGVLESELGKVRRVLGELFTGRNIDGKVVQFWLEARKGSLHIRDLPDPDVLLGDSTWVHLLLGSVWLGEESAVRELYTRLLPGFLRSIDKMSDGRSIRTFWLDEMEREVLQYRLLHKGYGRFFPRRLGKVNQGSIGPNPESTFWDSGYRRLATKLFISRVFLPQLKTVI
;
A
#
# COMPACT_ATOMS: atom_id res chain seq x y z
N MET A 1 6.58 -26.10 43.71
CA MET A 1 7.04 -26.01 42.31
C MET A 1 6.72 -24.60 41.85
N ALA A 2 7.69 -23.83 41.37
CA ALA A 2 7.40 -22.51 40.81
C ALA A 2 6.59 -22.70 39.52
N GLU A 3 5.48 -21.99 39.38
CA GLU A 3 4.76 -21.95 38.10
C GLU A 3 5.71 -21.39 37.02
N PRO A 4 5.78 -22.01 35.83
CA PRO A 4 6.61 -21.51 34.76
C PRO A 4 6.22 -20.06 34.46
N SER A 5 7.22 -19.17 34.38
CA SER A 5 6.97 -17.77 34.05
C SER A 5 6.16 -17.67 32.75
N PRO A 6 5.12 -16.82 32.71
CA PRO A 6 4.26 -16.68 31.53
C PRO A 6 5.12 -16.37 30.30
N LYS A 7 4.96 -17.19 29.25
CA LYS A 7 5.72 -17.06 28.02
C LYS A 7 5.12 -15.96 27.15
N THR A 8 5.90 -14.93 26.86
CA THR A 8 5.52 -13.88 25.89
C THR A 8 5.81 -14.36 24.47
N VAL A 9 4.85 -14.15 23.56
CA VAL A 9 4.94 -14.52 22.15
C VAL A 9 4.75 -13.29 21.25
N LEU A 10 5.44 -13.30 20.11
CA LEU A 10 5.28 -12.31 19.05
C LEU A 10 4.75 -13.05 17.82
N ILE A 11 3.53 -12.72 17.40
CA ILE A 11 2.80 -13.42 16.34
C ILE A 11 2.56 -12.41 15.22
N GLY A 12 2.86 -12.81 13.98
CA GLY A 12 2.56 -12.00 12.81
C GLY A 12 1.06 -11.76 12.62
N PRO A 13 0.68 -10.96 11.60
CA PRO A 13 -0.71 -10.67 11.32
C PRO A 13 -1.60 -11.90 11.26
N ALA A 14 -2.75 -11.86 11.92
CA ALA A 14 -3.70 -12.96 11.94
C ALA A 14 -4.17 -13.36 10.53
N VAL A 15 -4.25 -12.40 9.60
CA VAL A 15 -4.51 -12.69 8.17
C VAL A 15 -3.40 -13.51 7.53
N GLU A 16 -2.13 -13.26 7.88
CA GLU A 16 -1.00 -14.05 7.37
C GLU A 16 -1.00 -15.46 7.94
N THR A 17 -1.32 -15.62 9.23
CA THR A 17 -1.38 -16.96 9.84
C THR A 17 -2.58 -17.77 9.36
N LEU A 18 -3.72 -17.14 9.06
CA LEU A 18 -4.86 -17.78 8.36
C LEU A 18 -4.47 -18.19 6.94
N PHE A 19 -3.83 -17.28 6.20
CA PHE A 19 -3.40 -17.55 4.84
C PHE A 19 -2.42 -18.72 4.79
N ALA A 20 -1.44 -18.77 5.70
CA ALA A 20 -0.45 -19.82 5.79
C ALA A 20 -0.98 -21.13 6.38
N ARG A 21 -2.09 -21.10 7.13
CA ARG A 21 -2.64 -22.24 7.89
C ARG A 21 -1.59 -22.94 8.75
N SER A 22 -0.69 -22.17 9.39
CA SER A 22 0.38 -22.74 10.21
C SER A 22 -0.18 -23.44 11.45
N VAL A 23 0.31 -24.65 11.74
CA VAL A 23 -0.06 -25.42 12.95
C VAL A 23 0.45 -24.74 14.23
N GLU A 24 1.49 -23.92 14.14
CA GLU A 24 2.03 -23.14 15.26
C GLU A 24 1.20 -21.88 15.57
N SER A 25 0.20 -21.59 14.73
CA SER A 25 -0.69 -20.45 14.90
C SER A 25 -1.53 -20.54 16.18
N PRO A 26 -1.88 -19.42 16.81
CA PRO A 26 -2.85 -19.38 17.92
C PRO A 26 -4.31 -19.60 17.47
N TRP A 27 -4.58 -19.71 16.17
CA TRP A 27 -5.91 -20.03 15.64
C TRP A 27 -6.41 -21.40 16.15
N PRO A 28 -7.69 -21.53 16.51
CA PRO A 28 -8.27 -22.83 16.84
C PRO A 28 -8.15 -23.84 15.69
N GLN A 29 -7.93 -25.11 16.02
CA GLN A 29 -7.69 -26.15 15.01
C GLN A 29 -8.91 -26.44 14.14
N ASP A 30 -10.12 -26.30 14.70
CA ASP A 30 -11.38 -26.39 13.94
C ASP A 30 -11.48 -25.30 12.87
N ILE A 31 -10.99 -24.09 13.15
CA ILE A 31 -10.89 -23.01 12.17
C ILE A 31 -9.86 -23.36 11.10
N LEU A 32 -8.65 -23.79 11.48
CA LEU A 32 -7.57 -24.11 10.53
C LEU A 32 -7.89 -25.30 9.59
N ASN A 33 -8.76 -26.19 10.05
CA ASN A 33 -9.23 -27.37 9.32
C ASN A 33 -10.59 -27.16 8.62
N ASP A 34 -11.18 -25.97 8.72
CA ASP A 34 -12.44 -25.68 8.05
C ASP A 34 -12.29 -25.85 6.53
N PRO A 35 -13.15 -26.65 5.85
CA PRO A 35 -13.01 -26.92 4.42
C PRO A 35 -13.02 -25.67 3.54
N ASP A 36 -13.79 -24.65 3.90
CA ASP A 36 -13.87 -23.42 3.12
C ASP A 36 -12.56 -22.62 3.29
N LEU A 37 -11.99 -22.56 4.50
CA LEU A 37 -10.66 -21.97 4.72
C LEU A 37 -9.58 -22.72 3.94
N VAL A 38 -9.57 -24.05 4.01
CA VAL A 38 -8.61 -24.93 3.32
C VAL A 38 -8.60 -24.61 1.82
N LEU A 39 -9.77 -24.62 1.21
CA LEU A 39 -9.97 -24.36 -0.21
C LEU A 39 -9.46 -22.97 -0.61
N HIS A 40 -9.88 -21.93 0.10
CA HIS A 40 -9.48 -20.56 -0.22
C HIS A 40 -7.98 -20.31 -0.01
N SER A 41 -7.40 -20.79 1.09
CA SER A 41 -5.98 -20.59 1.37
C SER A 41 -5.10 -21.34 0.35
N GLU A 42 -5.43 -22.59 0.00
CA GLU A 42 -4.65 -23.35 -0.98
C GLU A 42 -4.70 -22.75 -2.39
N LEU A 43 -5.89 -22.31 -2.83
CA LEU A 43 -6.05 -21.63 -4.12
C LEU A 43 -5.20 -20.35 -4.16
N ARG A 44 -5.28 -19.53 -3.12
CA ARG A 44 -4.51 -18.27 -3.03
C ARG A 44 -3.00 -18.52 -2.97
N GLN A 45 -2.53 -19.53 -2.23
CA GLN A 45 -1.11 -19.90 -2.18
C GLN A 45 -0.57 -20.40 -3.53
N LYS A 46 -1.33 -21.25 -4.23
CA LYS A 46 -1.00 -21.71 -5.59
C LYS A 46 -0.93 -20.52 -6.55
N LEU A 47 -1.91 -19.64 -6.50
CA LEU A 47 -1.95 -18.44 -7.34
C LEU A 47 -0.79 -17.49 -7.06
N CYS A 48 -0.47 -17.21 -5.80
CA CYS A 48 0.71 -16.41 -5.42
C CYS A 48 2.01 -17.03 -5.96
N THR A 49 2.16 -18.36 -5.85
CA THR A 49 3.34 -19.08 -6.35
C THR A 49 3.46 -19.00 -7.88
N ALA A 50 2.34 -19.14 -8.59
CA ALA A 50 2.29 -19.01 -10.04
C ALA A 50 2.66 -17.60 -10.50
N LEU A 51 2.12 -16.57 -9.85
CA LEU A 51 2.46 -15.16 -10.11
C LEU A 51 3.92 -14.85 -9.80
N ASP A 52 4.47 -15.35 -8.69
CA ASP A 52 5.87 -15.15 -8.33
C ASP A 52 6.83 -15.79 -9.33
N THR A 53 6.49 -17.00 -9.77
CA THR A 53 7.27 -17.70 -10.80
C THR A 53 7.25 -16.90 -12.10
N LEU A 54 6.08 -16.43 -12.53
CA LEU A 54 5.94 -15.62 -13.73
C LEU A 54 6.72 -14.30 -13.62
N TYR A 55 6.52 -13.53 -12.56
CA TYR A 55 7.14 -12.21 -12.42
C TYR A 55 8.66 -12.25 -12.28
N LYS A 56 9.23 -13.33 -11.72
CA LYS A 56 10.69 -13.54 -11.71
C LYS A 56 11.27 -13.85 -13.09
N GLN A 57 10.49 -14.46 -13.98
CA GLN A 57 10.92 -14.77 -15.35
C GLN A 57 10.83 -13.56 -16.27
N LEU A 58 9.87 -12.66 -16.03
CA LEU A 58 9.66 -11.48 -16.87
C LEU A 58 10.72 -10.41 -16.60
N PRO A 59 11.53 -10.01 -17.61
CA PRO A 59 12.60 -9.03 -17.43
C PRO A 59 12.10 -7.60 -17.22
N ASP A 60 10.86 -7.30 -17.63
CA ASP A 60 10.22 -5.99 -17.46
C ASP A 60 8.80 -6.18 -16.92
N SER A 61 8.37 -5.24 -16.07
CA SER A 61 7.00 -5.18 -15.55
C SER A 61 5.96 -4.95 -16.66
N ARG A 62 6.38 -4.29 -17.74
CA ARG A 62 5.56 -3.88 -18.90
C ARG A 62 5.50 -4.92 -20.03
N MET A 63 6.18 -6.06 -19.89
CA MET A 63 6.21 -7.08 -20.94
C MET A 63 4.86 -7.79 -21.04
N ASP A 64 4.23 -7.73 -22.22
CA ASP A 64 2.99 -8.44 -22.52
C ASP A 64 3.19 -9.96 -22.51
N ILE A 65 2.23 -10.68 -21.95
CA ILE A 65 2.31 -12.13 -21.77
C ILE A 65 2.34 -12.90 -23.10
N ALA A 66 1.68 -12.39 -24.15
CA ALA A 66 1.73 -13.02 -25.47
C ALA A 66 3.15 -12.96 -26.04
N ALA A 67 3.77 -11.77 -25.97
CA ALA A 67 5.15 -11.57 -26.40
C ALA A 67 6.14 -12.43 -25.58
N ALA A 68 5.94 -12.52 -24.26
CA ALA A 68 6.78 -13.35 -23.39
C ALA A 68 6.74 -14.85 -23.78
N ILE A 69 5.57 -15.37 -24.18
CA ILE A 69 5.41 -16.75 -24.66
C ILE A 69 6.09 -16.93 -26.03
N GLU A 70 5.87 -16.00 -26.96
CA GLU A 70 6.50 -16.05 -28.29
C GLU A 70 8.02 -16.03 -28.22
N MET A 71 8.57 -15.21 -27.31
CA MET A 71 10.00 -15.13 -27.00
C MET A 71 10.51 -16.31 -26.15
N ARG A 72 9.64 -17.24 -25.75
CA ARG A 72 9.95 -18.40 -24.89
C ARG A 72 10.57 -18.02 -23.53
N ILE A 73 10.26 -16.82 -23.03
CA ILE A 73 10.64 -16.37 -21.69
C ILE A 73 9.83 -17.12 -20.64
N VAL A 74 8.55 -17.40 -20.95
CA VAL A 74 7.61 -18.12 -20.09
C VAL A 74 6.96 -19.26 -20.87
N GLY A 75 6.64 -20.37 -20.20
CA GLY A 75 6.02 -21.54 -20.81
C GLY A 75 4.51 -21.39 -20.98
N ALA A 76 3.96 -21.83 -22.13
CA ALA A 76 2.53 -21.75 -22.42
C ALA A 76 1.66 -22.49 -21.37
N ASP A 77 2.12 -23.65 -20.88
CA ASP A 77 1.37 -24.44 -19.89
C ASP A 77 1.33 -23.76 -18.52
N ALA A 78 2.42 -23.09 -18.12
CA ALA A 78 2.46 -22.33 -16.87
C ALA A 78 1.49 -21.14 -16.91
N VAL A 79 1.39 -20.46 -18.05
CA VAL A 79 0.42 -19.37 -18.25
C VAL A 79 -1.02 -19.91 -18.31
N ALA A 80 -1.23 -21.07 -18.91
CA ALA A 80 -2.54 -21.70 -18.95
C ALA A 80 -3.05 -22.07 -17.55
N GLU A 81 -2.16 -22.60 -16.71
CA GLU A 81 -2.47 -22.89 -15.31
C GLU A 81 -2.72 -21.61 -14.50
N LEU A 82 -1.93 -20.55 -14.72
CA LEU A 82 -2.18 -19.25 -14.09
C LEU A 82 -3.58 -18.71 -14.42
N TYR A 83 -3.98 -18.74 -15.70
CA TYR A 83 -5.33 -18.31 -16.09
C TYR A 83 -6.43 -19.17 -15.50
N ARG A 84 -6.21 -20.49 -15.39
CA ARG A 84 -7.16 -21.38 -14.71
C ARG A 84 -7.32 -20.99 -13.24
N LEU A 85 -6.22 -20.78 -12.53
CA LEU A 85 -6.21 -20.36 -11.12
C LEU A 85 -6.87 -18.98 -10.92
N LEU A 86 -6.61 -18.02 -11.82
CA LEU A 86 -7.25 -16.71 -11.78
C LEU A 86 -8.76 -16.79 -12.01
N THR A 87 -9.20 -17.63 -12.97
CA THR A 87 -10.63 -17.87 -13.23
C THR A 87 -11.31 -18.47 -12.00
N GLU A 88 -10.73 -19.52 -11.43
CA GLU A 88 -11.23 -20.18 -10.22
C GLU A 88 -11.29 -19.20 -9.04
N PHE A 89 -10.27 -18.35 -8.89
CA PHE A 89 -10.23 -17.33 -7.85
C PHE A 89 -11.33 -16.28 -8.02
N LEU A 90 -11.58 -15.78 -9.23
CA LEU A 90 -12.63 -14.78 -9.46
C LEU A 90 -14.04 -15.36 -9.28
N ASP A 91 -14.24 -16.63 -9.65
CA ASP A 91 -15.57 -17.25 -9.68
C ASP A 91 -16.00 -17.83 -8.30
N ILE A 92 -15.06 -18.15 -7.40
CA ILE A 92 -15.38 -18.81 -6.12
C ILE A 92 -16.01 -17.88 -5.06
N ASP A 93 -15.72 -16.58 -5.10
CA ASP A 93 -16.24 -15.60 -4.13
C ASP A 93 -16.53 -14.26 -4.82
N PRO A 94 -17.75 -13.71 -4.72
CA PRO A 94 -18.09 -12.42 -5.33
C PRO A 94 -17.17 -11.26 -4.93
N ASN A 95 -16.59 -11.27 -3.73
CA ASN A 95 -15.69 -10.20 -3.29
C ASN A 95 -14.32 -10.26 -3.99
N HIS A 96 -13.95 -11.41 -4.58
CA HIS A 96 -12.69 -11.54 -5.33
C HIS A 96 -12.70 -10.78 -6.66
N ARG A 97 -13.88 -10.45 -7.20
CA ARG A 97 -14.03 -9.67 -8.44
C ARG A 97 -13.21 -8.38 -8.42
N ARG A 98 -13.03 -7.76 -7.26
CA ARG A 98 -12.24 -6.53 -7.06
C ARG A 98 -10.77 -6.66 -7.48
N LEU A 99 -10.23 -7.88 -7.55
CA LEU A 99 -8.89 -8.15 -8.09
C LEU A 99 -8.70 -7.58 -9.51
N VAL A 100 -9.75 -7.54 -10.34
CA VAL A 100 -9.66 -7.06 -11.73
C VAL A 100 -9.24 -5.59 -11.84
N LEU A 101 -9.47 -4.80 -10.79
CA LEU A 101 -9.01 -3.42 -10.70
C LEU A 101 -7.46 -3.36 -10.65
N TYR A 102 -6.83 -4.34 -10.02
CA TYR A 102 -5.38 -4.32 -9.73
C TYR A 102 -4.55 -5.21 -10.65
N LEU A 103 -5.18 -6.13 -11.39
CA LEU A 103 -4.47 -7.07 -12.27
C LEU A 103 -3.70 -6.34 -13.41
N PRO A 104 -2.39 -6.58 -13.60
CA PRO A 104 -1.63 -5.96 -14.69
C PRO A 104 -2.28 -6.17 -16.06
N PHE A 105 -2.31 -5.12 -16.89
CA PHE A 105 -2.92 -5.21 -18.23
C PHE A 105 -2.12 -6.12 -19.16
N GLU A 106 -0.83 -6.27 -18.89
CA GLU A 106 0.09 -7.17 -19.59
C GLU A 106 -0.26 -8.64 -19.40
N LEU A 107 -1.00 -8.98 -18.33
CA LEU A 107 -1.56 -10.32 -18.11
C LEU A 107 -2.92 -10.51 -18.75
N LEU A 108 -3.55 -9.45 -19.25
CA LEU A 108 -4.87 -9.54 -19.88
C LEU A 108 -4.69 -9.83 -21.38
N PRO A 109 -5.18 -10.98 -21.88
CA PRO A 109 -5.14 -11.29 -23.30
C PRO A 109 -5.83 -10.24 -24.18
N HIS A 110 -5.27 -10.00 -25.36
CA HIS A 110 -6.01 -9.30 -26.42
C HIS A 110 -7.11 -10.21 -26.98
N ALA A 111 -8.24 -9.63 -27.40
CA ALA A 111 -9.35 -10.39 -27.99
C ALA A 111 -8.96 -11.21 -29.23
N GLY A 112 -7.99 -10.71 -30.01
CA GLY A 112 -7.45 -11.40 -31.19
C GLY A 112 -6.34 -12.41 -30.89
N TRP A 113 -5.92 -12.59 -29.63
CA TRP A 113 -4.81 -13.49 -29.30
C TRP A 113 -5.23 -14.96 -29.46
N ASN A 114 -4.51 -15.68 -30.32
CA ASN A 114 -4.80 -17.08 -30.65
C ASN A 114 -3.55 -17.96 -30.44
N PRO A 115 -3.25 -18.36 -29.19
CA PRO A 115 -2.07 -19.18 -28.90
C PRO A 115 -2.16 -20.56 -29.54
N ALA A 116 -1.01 -21.14 -29.89
CA ALA A 116 -0.90 -22.45 -30.52
C ALA A 116 -1.37 -23.59 -29.59
N SER A 117 -1.14 -23.46 -28.27
CA SER A 117 -1.60 -24.44 -27.27
C SER A 117 -3.11 -24.33 -27.08
N ASN A 118 -3.84 -25.43 -27.33
CA ASN A 118 -5.29 -25.52 -27.12
C ASN A 118 -5.67 -25.32 -25.64
N LEU A 119 -4.83 -25.82 -24.72
CA LEU A 119 -5.01 -25.65 -23.29
C LEU A 119 -4.94 -24.17 -22.92
N LEU A 120 -3.87 -23.48 -23.35
CA LEU A 120 -3.71 -22.05 -23.11
C LEU A 120 -4.84 -21.22 -23.73
N ARG A 121 -5.26 -21.54 -24.96
CA ARG A 121 -6.36 -20.86 -25.63
C ARG A 121 -7.66 -20.95 -24.84
N THR A 122 -7.98 -22.15 -24.34
CA THR A 122 -9.19 -22.41 -23.55
C THR A 122 -9.12 -21.68 -22.21
N SER A 123 -8.02 -21.82 -21.48
CA SER A 123 -7.84 -21.14 -20.19
C SER A 123 -7.87 -19.61 -20.32
N ALA A 124 -7.22 -19.05 -21.34
CA ALA A 124 -7.22 -17.61 -21.59
C ALA A 124 -8.63 -17.09 -21.88
N LYS A 125 -9.42 -17.83 -22.67
CA LYS A 125 -10.82 -17.46 -22.94
C LYS A 125 -11.67 -17.46 -21.66
N LEU A 126 -11.60 -18.53 -20.88
CA LEU A 126 -12.36 -18.63 -19.62
C LEU A 126 -11.98 -17.51 -18.65
N PHE A 127 -10.69 -17.19 -18.56
CA PHE A 127 -10.20 -16.10 -17.75
C PHE A 127 -10.74 -14.74 -18.22
N VAL A 128 -10.69 -14.44 -19.53
CA VAL A 128 -11.25 -13.19 -20.08
C VAL A 128 -12.75 -13.11 -19.81
N ASP A 129 -13.50 -14.20 -19.97
CA ASP A 129 -14.94 -14.23 -19.71
C ASP A 129 -15.25 -13.93 -18.23
N SER A 130 -14.50 -14.51 -17.28
CA SER A 130 -14.63 -14.24 -15.84
C SER A 130 -14.19 -12.82 -15.45
N TYR A 131 -13.07 -12.34 -16.02
CA TYR A 131 -12.59 -10.97 -15.84
C TYR A 131 -13.64 -9.94 -16.29
N MET A 132 -14.21 -10.13 -17.49
CA MET A 132 -15.18 -9.19 -18.06
C MET A 132 -16.53 -9.24 -17.32
N ARG A 133 -16.93 -10.39 -16.77
CA ARG A 133 -18.10 -10.48 -15.87
C ARG A 133 -17.84 -9.67 -14.59
N SER A 134 -16.71 -9.93 -13.93
CA SER A 134 -16.26 -9.22 -12.73
C SER A 134 -16.18 -7.71 -12.93
N TRP A 135 -15.60 -7.26 -14.06
CA TRP A 135 -15.50 -5.85 -14.41
C TRP A 135 -16.88 -5.19 -14.55
N ARG A 136 -17.84 -5.84 -15.24
CA ARG A 136 -19.19 -5.30 -15.41
C ARG A 136 -19.92 -5.14 -14.08
N GLU A 137 -19.80 -6.12 -13.18
CA GLU A 137 -20.41 -6.06 -11.85
C GLU A 137 -19.85 -4.90 -10.99
N LEU A 138 -18.59 -4.51 -11.23
CA LEU A 138 -17.94 -3.42 -10.51
C LEU A 138 -18.25 -2.03 -11.06
N LEU A 139 -18.92 -1.89 -12.21
CA LEU A 139 -19.21 -0.58 -12.80
C LEU A 139 -20.08 0.30 -11.90
N GLU A 140 -21.00 -0.31 -11.16
CA GLU A 140 -21.90 0.38 -10.24
C GLU A 140 -21.26 0.64 -8.86
N GLU A 141 -20.09 0.07 -8.57
CA GLU A 141 -19.36 0.38 -7.33
C GLU A 141 -18.68 1.76 -7.45
N THR A 142 -18.91 2.63 -6.47
CA THR A 142 -18.25 3.94 -6.39
C THR A 142 -17.23 3.97 -5.26
N HIS A 143 -16.10 4.61 -5.51
CA HIS A 143 -15.03 4.81 -4.53
C HIS A 143 -14.64 6.27 -4.47
N VAL A 144 -14.00 6.67 -3.37
CA VAL A 144 -13.33 7.96 -3.30
C VAL A 144 -12.22 8.01 -4.36
N ARG A 145 -12.14 9.11 -5.11
CA ARG A 145 -11.16 9.31 -6.18
C ARG A 145 -9.71 9.16 -5.69
N ALA A 146 -9.43 9.61 -4.47
CA ALA A 146 -8.12 9.42 -3.85
C ALA A 146 -7.68 7.94 -3.80
N ASN A 147 -8.60 6.97 -3.82
CA ASN A 147 -8.26 5.55 -3.89
C ASN A 147 -7.62 5.12 -5.22
N PHE A 148 -7.48 6.05 -6.17
CA PHE A 148 -6.98 5.86 -7.52
C PHE A 148 -5.88 6.86 -7.87
N ASP A 149 -5.93 8.07 -7.33
CA ASP A 149 -4.98 9.14 -7.64
C ASP A 149 -3.73 9.08 -6.75
N ASP A 150 -3.89 9.29 -5.45
CA ASP A 150 -2.79 9.56 -4.52
C ASP A 150 -2.87 8.79 -3.20
N GLY A 151 -3.90 7.98 -2.98
CA GLY A 151 -4.13 7.23 -1.75
C GLY A 151 -4.45 8.10 -0.52
N ASN A 152 -4.63 9.41 -0.68
CA ASN A 152 -4.87 10.35 0.41
C ASN A 152 -6.37 10.45 0.75
N ILE A 153 -6.86 9.40 1.38
CA ILE A 153 -8.25 9.32 1.83
C ILE A 153 -8.36 10.07 3.15
N LEU A 154 -9.21 11.08 3.17
CA LEU A 154 -9.42 11.94 4.33
C LEU A 154 -10.50 11.34 5.24
N GLU A 155 -10.29 11.47 6.53
CA GLU A 155 -11.33 11.20 7.52
C GLU A 155 -12.53 12.14 7.30
N PRO A 156 -13.77 11.72 7.64
CA PRO A 156 -14.96 12.56 7.47
C PRO A 156 -14.82 13.96 8.10
N ALA A 157 -14.12 14.07 9.24
CA ALA A 157 -13.85 15.34 9.91
C ALA A 157 -13.00 16.31 9.06
N LEU A 158 -12.16 15.79 8.17
CA LEU A 158 -11.29 16.57 7.28
C LEU A 158 -11.91 16.80 5.89
N ALA A 159 -13.00 16.09 5.57
CA ALA A 159 -13.76 16.24 4.34
C ALA A 159 -15.27 16.30 4.63
N PRO A 160 -15.76 17.39 5.26
CA PRO A 160 -17.15 17.50 5.70
C PRO A 160 -18.17 17.44 4.56
N ASN A 161 -17.75 17.77 3.33
CA ASN A 161 -18.58 17.67 2.12
C ASN A 161 -18.36 16.35 1.36
N GLY A 162 -17.66 15.39 1.97
CA GLY A 162 -17.14 14.20 1.29
C GLY A 162 -15.96 14.50 0.37
N GLN A 163 -15.33 13.45 -0.12
CA GLN A 163 -14.35 13.52 -1.20
C GLN A 163 -15.02 13.15 -2.54
N PRO A 164 -14.52 13.67 -3.68
CA PRO A 164 -15.01 13.29 -5.01
C PRO A 164 -15.03 11.77 -5.17
N ARG A 165 -16.09 11.25 -5.80
CA ARG A 165 -16.28 9.81 -6.03
C ARG A 165 -16.20 9.49 -7.51
N VAL A 166 -15.75 8.28 -7.84
CA VAL A 166 -15.63 7.76 -9.21
C VAL A 166 -15.99 6.27 -9.25
N SER A 167 -16.34 5.76 -10.42
CA SER A 167 -16.36 4.32 -10.70
C SER A 167 -14.98 3.89 -11.20
N LYS A 168 -14.20 3.21 -10.35
CA LYS A 168 -12.85 2.76 -10.73
C LYS A 168 -12.86 1.78 -11.91
N ALA A 169 -13.89 0.94 -12.00
CA ALA A 169 -14.03 -0.01 -13.09
C ALA A 169 -14.21 0.72 -14.44
N ALA A 170 -14.95 1.84 -14.46
CA ALA A 170 -15.11 2.66 -15.66
C ALA A 170 -13.76 3.23 -16.15
N HIS A 171 -12.85 3.59 -15.24
CA HIS A 171 -11.53 4.08 -15.64
C HIS A 171 -10.67 3.04 -16.36
N LEU A 172 -10.99 1.73 -16.29
CA LEU A 172 -10.29 0.69 -17.04
C LEU A 172 -10.68 0.64 -18.53
N ILE A 173 -11.77 1.30 -18.94
CA ILE A 173 -12.31 1.32 -20.32
C ILE A 173 -11.22 1.53 -21.38
N PRO A 174 -10.30 2.51 -21.26
CA PRO A 174 -9.31 2.77 -22.29
C PRO A 174 -8.42 1.57 -22.59
N GLN A 175 -8.07 0.81 -21.54
CA GLN A 175 -7.20 -0.35 -21.65
C GLN A 175 -7.98 -1.56 -22.20
N LEU A 176 -9.23 -1.73 -21.79
CA LEU A 176 -10.11 -2.78 -22.32
C LEU A 176 -10.42 -2.57 -23.80
N MET A 177 -10.64 -1.32 -24.24
CA MET A 177 -10.77 -0.97 -25.67
C MET A 177 -9.50 -1.27 -26.46
N ARG A 178 -8.32 -0.92 -25.94
CA ARG A 178 -7.02 -1.26 -26.58
C ARG A 178 -6.78 -2.77 -26.66
N LYS A 179 -7.26 -3.52 -25.68
CA LYS A 179 -7.24 -5.00 -25.69
C LYS A 179 -8.31 -5.59 -26.63
N GLY A 180 -9.20 -4.78 -27.18
CA GLY A 180 -10.31 -5.21 -28.04
C GLY A 180 -11.40 -5.97 -27.30
N LEU A 181 -11.46 -5.86 -25.98
CA LEU A 181 -12.40 -6.59 -25.12
C LEU A 181 -13.76 -5.90 -25.00
N ILE A 182 -13.80 -4.60 -25.28
CA ILE A 182 -15.03 -3.82 -25.41
C ILE A 182 -14.93 -2.90 -26.63
N SER A 183 -16.07 -2.62 -27.26
CA SER A 183 -16.15 -1.73 -28.41
C SER A 183 -16.54 -0.29 -28.00
N PRO A 184 -16.27 0.73 -28.85
CA PRO A 184 -16.79 2.09 -28.62
C PRO A 184 -18.32 2.14 -28.49
N ASP A 185 -19.03 1.30 -29.26
CA ASP A 185 -20.50 1.23 -29.24
C ASP A 185 -21.01 0.67 -27.91
N GLU A 186 -20.35 -0.35 -27.37
CA GLU A 186 -20.66 -0.90 -26.04
C GLU A 186 -20.46 0.14 -24.94
N VAL A 187 -19.39 0.95 -25.01
CA VAL A 187 -19.13 2.02 -24.03
C VAL A 187 -20.19 3.11 -24.13
N THR A 188 -20.61 3.47 -25.35
CA THR A 188 -21.70 4.44 -25.57
C THR A 188 -23.02 3.91 -25.00
N ALA A 189 -23.37 2.66 -25.31
CA ALA A 189 -24.55 2.01 -24.75
C ALA A 189 -24.51 1.93 -23.23
N LEU A 190 -23.34 1.67 -22.63
CA LEU A 190 -23.17 1.65 -21.17
C LEU A 190 -23.44 3.04 -20.57
N LYS A 191 -22.87 4.10 -21.16
CA LYS A 191 -23.07 5.48 -20.73
C LYS A 191 -24.54 5.90 -20.82
N ASP A 192 -25.21 5.53 -21.91
CA ASP A 192 -26.59 5.92 -22.18
C ASP A 192 -27.61 5.13 -21.33
N SER A 193 -27.29 3.88 -20.96
CA SER A 193 -28.19 3.01 -20.19
C SER A 193 -28.09 3.16 -18.67
N THR A 194 -26.95 3.62 -18.14
CA THR A 194 -26.83 3.79 -16.67
C THR A 194 -27.64 4.99 -16.16
N SER A 195 -28.20 4.85 -14.95
CA SER A 195 -28.82 5.95 -14.21
C SER A 195 -27.85 6.67 -13.26
N SER A 196 -26.63 6.16 -13.09
CA SER A 196 -25.63 6.71 -12.16
C SER A 196 -24.85 7.84 -12.81
N ASP A 197 -25.02 9.07 -12.31
CA ASP A 197 -24.27 10.23 -12.80
C ASP A 197 -22.76 10.07 -12.58
N ILE A 198 -22.35 9.49 -11.45
CA ILE A 198 -20.94 9.20 -11.15
C ILE A 198 -20.36 8.24 -12.19
N LEU A 199 -21.11 7.21 -12.60
CA LEU A 199 -20.65 6.28 -13.64
C LEU A 199 -20.56 6.99 -15.00
N LYS A 200 -21.55 7.80 -15.38
CA LYS A 200 -21.51 8.60 -16.62
C LYS A 200 -20.29 9.50 -16.67
N GLU A 201 -20.03 10.26 -15.61
CA GLU A 201 -18.87 11.14 -15.49
C GLU A 201 -17.56 10.36 -15.57
N SER A 202 -17.48 9.21 -14.89
CA SER A 202 -16.29 8.35 -14.92
C SER A 202 -16.04 7.75 -16.32
N ILE A 203 -17.09 7.42 -17.07
CA ILE A 203 -16.97 6.96 -18.47
C ILE A 203 -16.50 8.11 -19.37
N VAL A 204 -17.05 9.32 -19.21
CA VAL A 204 -16.62 10.49 -19.99
C VAL A 204 -15.14 10.80 -19.74
N GLU A 205 -14.73 10.82 -18.48
CA GLU A 205 -13.33 11.02 -18.10
C GLU A 205 -12.41 9.93 -18.69
N ALA A 206 -12.82 8.67 -18.62
CA ALA A 206 -12.10 7.55 -19.20
C ALA A 206 -11.94 7.71 -20.72
N LEU A 207 -13.00 8.09 -21.43
CA LEU A 207 -12.96 8.33 -22.87
C LEU A 207 -12.06 9.52 -23.25
N SER A 208 -12.03 10.58 -22.44
CA SER A 208 -11.08 11.69 -22.63
C SER A 208 -9.61 11.26 -22.52
N ALA A 209 -9.31 10.11 -21.90
CA ALA A 209 -7.97 9.54 -21.89
C ALA A 209 -7.59 8.81 -23.19
N LEU A 210 -8.56 8.50 -24.05
CA LEU A 210 -8.32 7.92 -25.38
C LEU A 210 -8.07 8.96 -26.46
N GLU A 211 -8.48 10.21 -26.24
CA GLU A 211 -8.21 11.29 -27.17
C GLU A 211 -6.70 11.55 -27.22
N PRO A 212 -6.05 11.36 -28.39
CA PRO A 212 -4.65 11.72 -28.54
C PRO A 212 -4.53 13.22 -28.26
N VAL A 213 -3.55 13.56 -27.45
CA VAL A 213 -3.27 14.92 -26.99
C VAL A 213 -2.68 15.71 -28.15
N LEU A 214 -3.53 16.06 -29.12
CA LEU A 214 -3.24 16.95 -30.24
C LEU A 214 -3.10 18.41 -29.78
N LYS A 215 -3.21 18.67 -28.48
CA LYS A 215 -3.04 19.97 -27.85
C LYS A 215 -2.26 19.86 -26.53
N ALA A 216 -1.10 19.21 -26.55
CA ALA A 216 -0.03 19.59 -25.64
C ALA A 216 0.42 20.99 -26.08
N THR A 217 -0.40 22.01 -25.80
CA THR A 217 0.05 23.38 -25.79
C THR A 217 1.19 23.38 -24.81
N ALA A 218 2.41 23.46 -25.35
CA ALA A 218 3.57 23.82 -24.58
C ALA A 218 3.17 25.10 -23.84
N LYS A 219 2.74 24.97 -22.58
CA LYS A 219 2.91 26.06 -21.63
C LYS A 219 4.39 26.36 -21.79
N LYS A 220 4.70 27.53 -22.37
CA LYS A 220 6.05 28.06 -22.40
C LYS A 220 6.47 28.10 -20.94
N GLU A 221 7.11 27.03 -20.49
CA GLU A 221 7.75 27.08 -19.21
C GLU A 221 8.77 28.19 -19.33
N PRO A 222 8.81 29.08 -18.33
CA PRO A 222 9.73 30.18 -18.35
C PRO A 222 11.16 29.68 -18.63
N ASP A 223 11.75 30.15 -19.73
CA ASP A 223 13.09 29.83 -20.24
C ASP A 223 14.24 30.12 -19.24
N HIS A 224 13.88 30.64 -18.06
CA HIS A 224 14.79 31.10 -17.01
C HIS A 224 15.44 29.94 -16.22
N LEU A 225 14.98 28.70 -16.39
CA LEU A 225 15.43 27.54 -15.59
C LEU A 225 16.46 26.66 -16.29
N THR A 226 17.01 27.08 -17.43
CA THR A 226 18.11 26.38 -18.12
C THR A 226 19.43 26.40 -17.34
N SER A 227 19.54 27.19 -16.25
CA SER A 227 20.74 27.22 -15.40
C SER A 227 20.44 26.85 -13.96
N LEU A 228 21.13 25.81 -13.44
CA LEU A 228 21.12 25.45 -12.01
C LEU A 228 21.65 26.56 -11.09
N LYS A 229 22.31 27.60 -11.65
CA LYS A 229 22.89 28.70 -10.86
C LYS A 229 21.87 29.44 -10.00
N GLY A 230 20.61 29.53 -10.44
CA GLY A 230 19.53 30.17 -9.68
C GLY A 230 18.68 29.22 -8.82
N LEU A 231 18.96 27.90 -8.87
CA LEU A 231 18.14 26.91 -8.19
C LEU A 231 18.16 27.06 -6.65
N PRO A 232 19.31 27.28 -5.98
CA PRO A 232 19.35 27.52 -4.54
C PRO A 232 18.46 28.69 -4.10
N ASP A 233 18.52 29.81 -4.83
CA ASP A 233 17.74 31.02 -4.52
C ASP A 233 16.24 30.80 -4.74
N ALA A 234 15.87 30.08 -5.80
CA ALA A 234 14.49 29.72 -6.09
C ALA A 234 13.89 28.81 -5.00
N ILE A 235 14.64 27.77 -4.58
CA ILE A 235 14.23 26.89 -3.48
C ILE A 235 14.11 27.69 -2.18
N ALA A 236 15.09 28.54 -1.86
CA ALA A 236 15.05 29.37 -0.65
C ALA A 236 13.85 30.33 -0.64
N PHE A 237 13.47 30.89 -1.80
CA PHE A 237 12.30 31.74 -1.94
C PHE A 237 11.00 30.97 -1.68
N ASP A 238 10.84 29.78 -2.25
CA ASP A 238 9.63 28.97 -2.04
C ASP A 238 9.54 28.42 -0.61
N LEU A 239 10.67 28.09 0.03
CA LEU A 239 10.70 27.72 1.46
C LEU A 239 10.16 28.84 2.34
N LYS A 240 10.50 30.10 2.07
CA LYS A 240 9.92 31.25 2.78
C LYS A 240 8.40 31.34 2.61
N LYS A 241 7.87 30.98 1.43
CA LYS A 241 6.41 30.93 1.24
C LYS A 241 5.77 29.83 2.08
N LEU A 242 6.44 28.68 2.24
CA LEU A 242 5.97 27.61 3.12
C LEU A 242 5.97 28.07 4.59
N ASP A 243 7.00 28.80 5.04
CA ASP A 243 7.04 29.41 6.38
C ASP A 243 5.86 30.36 6.62
N MET A 244 5.61 31.26 5.67
CA MET A 244 4.48 32.19 5.73
C MET A 244 3.14 31.46 5.78
N ARG A 245 3.01 30.36 5.02
CA ARG A 245 1.78 29.57 4.99
C ARG A 245 1.56 28.81 6.30
N GLU A 246 2.61 28.22 6.85
CA GLU A 246 2.55 27.55 8.15
C GLU A 246 2.08 28.52 9.25
N ALA A 247 2.66 29.72 9.29
CA ALA A 247 2.25 30.77 10.23
C ALA A 247 0.76 31.14 10.05
N LEU A 248 0.28 31.24 8.82
CA LEU A 248 -1.13 31.50 8.51
C LEU A 248 -2.02 30.34 8.98
N ASP A 249 -1.66 29.09 8.70
CA ASP A 249 -2.45 27.92 9.08
C ASP A 249 -2.54 27.81 10.63
N ARG A 250 -1.45 28.12 11.36
CA ARG A 250 -1.48 28.26 12.84
C ARG A 250 -2.41 29.38 13.30
N SER A 251 -2.36 30.54 12.65
CA SER A 251 -3.23 31.69 13.01
C SER A 251 -4.72 31.41 12.80
N ARG A 252 -5.07 30.44 11.93
CA ARG A 252 -6.44 29.97 11.69
C ARG A 252 -6.92 28.92 12.69
N GLY A 253 -6.10 28.56 13.69
CA GLY A 253 -6.45 27.58 14.70
C GLY A 253 -6.40 26.13 14.20
N MET A 254 -5.67 25.84 13.11
CA MET A 254 -5.47 24.46 12.69
C MET A 254 -4.68 23.67 13.74
N PRO A 255 -5.00 22.37 13.97
CA PRO A 255 -4.25 21.55 14.92
C PRO A 255 -2.75 21.51 14.59
N GLY A 256 -1.88 21.68 15.59
CA GLY A 256 -0.43 21.78 15.38
C GLY A 256 0.16 20.58 14.63
N ALA A 257 -0.29 19.36 14.93
CA ALA A 257 0.15 18.16 14.23
C ALA A 257 -0.21 18.19 12.73
N ARG A 258 -1.40 18.71 12.39
CA ARG A 258 -1.84 18.87 11.01
C ARG A 258 -1.01 19.92 10.28
N VAL A 259 -0.72 21.05 10.92
CA VAL A 259 0.15 22.08 10.33
C VAL A 259 1.54 21.53 10.02
N THR A 260 2.15 20.81 10.96
CA THR A 260 3.46 20.17 10.76
C THR A 260 3.42 19.17 9.61
N TRP A 261 2.37 18.35 9.54
CA TRP A 261 2.17 17.40 8.44
C TRP A 261 2.02 18.09 7.09
N GLU A 262 1.16 19.11 6.97
CA GLU A 262 0.95 19.85 5.72
C GLU A 262 2.20 20.58 5.24
N ARG A 263 2.99 21.11 6.18
CA ARG A 263 4.30 21.69 5.85
C ARG A 263 5.23 20.64 5.25
N SER A 264 5.40 19.50 5.93
CA SER A 264 6.28 18.44 5.46
C SER A 264 5.85 17.91 4.09
N ASP A 265 4.55 17.82 3.83
CA ASP A 265 4.00 17.37 2.56
C ASP A 265 4.29 18.37 1.43
N ARG A 266 4.09 19.68 1.69
CA ARG A 266 4.42 20.75 0.74
C ARG A 266 5.92 20.86 0.46
N GLU A 267 6.77 20.63 1.46
CA GLU A 267 8.22 20.60 1.29
C GLU A 267 8.65 19.42 0.40
N ASP A 268 8.07 18.23 0.58
CA ASP A 268 8.34 17.07 -0.27
C ASP A 268 7.85 17.28 -1.72
N ALA A 269 6.71 17.95 -1.91
CA ALA A 269 6.23 18.36 -3.23
C ALA A 269 7.17 19.38 -3.89
N LEU A 270 7.73 20.32 -3.13
CA LEU A 270 8.72 21.29 -3.60
C LEU A 270 10.00 20.60 -4.07
N ILE A 271 10.54 19.69 -3.24
CA ILE A 271 11.72 18.87 -3.55
C ILE A 271 11.48 18.09 -4.85
N SER A 272 10.31 17.45 -4.97
CA SER A 272 9.95 16.67 -6.16
C SER A 272 9.87 17.52 -7.43
N ASN A 273 9.27 18.72 -7.36
CA ASN A 273 9.18 19.63 -8.50
C ASN A 273 10.56 20.03 -9.02
N TYR A 274 11.45 20.51 -8.13
CA TYR A 274 12.78 20.91 -8.54
C TYR A 274 13.67 19.71 -8.94
N ALA A 275 13.47 18.54 -8.33
CA ALA A 275 14.16 17.31 -8.73
C ALA A 275 13.81 16.89 -10.17
N THR A 276 12.55 16.99 -10.58
CA THR A 276 12.13 16.75 -11.97
C THR A 276 12.84 17.69 -12.93
N ARG A 277 12.95 18.99 -12.59
CA ARG A 277 13.68 19.97 -13.41
C ARG A 277 15.17 19.62 -13.54
N ILE A 278 15.81 19.19 -12.45
CA ILE A 278 17.19 18.69 -12.49
C ILE A 278 17.31 17.51 -13.45
N ALA A 279 16.40 16.54 -13.35
CA ALA A 279 16.42 15.36 -14.19
C ALA A 279 16.26 15.70 -15.67
N GLU A 280 15.31 16.58 -16.02
CA GLU A 280 15.11 17.05 -17.39
C GLU A 280 16.34 17.81 -17.92
N ALA A 281 16.90 18.70 -17.11
CA ALA A 281 18.10 19.44 -17.46
C ALA A 281 19.27 18.47 -17.75
N PHE A 282 19.39 17.41 -16.96
CA PHE A 282 20.37 16.36 -17.17
C PHE A 282 20.11 15.63 -18.48
N SER A 283 18.88 15.14 -18.72
CA SER A 283 18.50 14.45 -19.96
C SER A 283 18.80 15.27 -21.21
N ARG A 284 18.64 16.60 -21.16
CA ARG A 284 18.96 17.54 -22.25
C ARG A 284 20.46 17.89 -22.38
N ASN A 285 21.33 17.31 -21.55
CA ASN A 285 22.76 17.65 -21.46
C ASN A 285 23.02 19.15 -21.15
N SER A 286 22.06 19.83 -20.53
CA SER A 286 22.18 21.26 -20.18
C SER A 286 22.96 21.48 -18.88
N ILE A 287 23.21 20.41 -18.12
CA ILE A 287 23.96 20.43 -16.86
C ILE A 287 24.96 19.27 -16.85
N VAL A 288 26.08 19.47 -16.15
CA VAL A 288 27.10 18.43 -15.95
C VAL A 288 27.11 17.94 -14.50
N TRP A 289 27.85 16.86 -14.24
CA TRP A 289 27.96 16.27 -12.91
C TRP A 289 28.47 17.28 -11.87
N GLU A 290 29.40 18.14 -12.26
CA GLU A 290 30.05 19.12 -11.39
C GLU A 290 29.04 20.16 -10.85
N ASP A 291 27.97 20.45 -11.59
CA ASP A 291 26.89 21.31 -11.11
C ASP A 291 26.04 20.60 -10.05
N LEU A 292 25.78 19.29 -10.23
CA LEU A 292 25.04 18.47 -9.26
C LEU A 292 25.84 18.25 -7.98
N ALA A 293 27.15 17.98 -8.09
CA ALA A 293 28.03 17.79 -6.94
C ALA A 293 28.01 19.02 -6.02
N LYS A 294 27.98 20.24 -6.58
CA LYS A 294 27.85 21.48 -5.78
C LYS A 294 26.53 21.54 -4.99
N LEU A 295 25.42 21.08 -5.58
CA LEU A 295 24.13 21.06 -4.91
C LEU A 295 24.06 19.97 -3.84
N LEU A 296 24.71 18.82 -4.06
CA LEU A 296 24.80 17.72 -3.09
C LEU A 296 25.64 18.10 -1.86
N SER A 297 26.68 18.92 -2.03
CA SER A 297 27.49 19.47 -0.93
C SER A 297 26.94 20.76 -0.31
N HIS A 298 25.70 21.16 -0.63
CA HIS A 298 25.11 22.38 -0.10
C HIS A 298 24.80 22.26 1.41
N THR A 299 24.79 23.37 2.15
CA THR A 299 24.52 23.34 3.61
C THR A 299 23.02 23.20 3.94
N ASN A 300 22.16 23.66 3.04
CA ASN A 300 20.71 23.53 3.15
C ASN A 300 20.23 22.12 2.77
N LYS A 301 19.61 21.42 3.73
CA LYS A 301 19.08 20.06 3.58
C LYS A 301 18.13 19.88 2.39
N VAL A 302 17.22 20.82 2.15
CA VAL A 302 16.21 20.74 1.08
C VAL A 302 16.88 20.77 -0.29
N ILE A 303 17.94 21.57 -0.46
CA ILE A 303 18.72 21.63 -1.70
C ILE A 303 19.43 20.29 -1.96
N CYS A 304 20.06 19.70 -0.94
CA CYS A 304 20.70 18.40 -1.08
C CYS A 304 19.70 17.30 -1.42
N LEU A 305 18.56 17.24 -0.73
CA LEU A 305 17.48 16.28 -1.03
C LEU A 305 16.95 16.45 -2.45
N THR A 306 16.78 17.69 -2.91
CA THR A 306 16.38 18.01 -4.28
C THR A 306 17.40 17.47 -5.29
N ALA A 307 18.70 17.67 -5.03
CA ALA A 307 19.76 17.17 -5.89
C ALA A 307 19.83 15.64 -5.90
N MET A 308 19.72 14.97 -4.74
CA MET A 308 19.67 13.50 -4.65
C MET A 308 18.49 12.94 -5.45
N ARG A 309 17.28 13.47 -5.23
CA ARG A 309 16.09 13.03 -5.95
C ARG A 309 16.18 13.33 -7.44
N GLY A 310 16.80 14.46 -7.82
CA GLY A 310 17.06 14.81 -9.21
C GLY A 310 18.01 13.83 -9.90
N VAL A 311 19.08 13.42 -9.22
CA VAL A 311 20.00 12.37 -9.69
C VAL A 311 19.27 11.03 -9.84
N ARG A 312 18.43 10.66 -8.88
CA ARG A 312 17.58 9.45 -8.96
C ARG A 312 16.71 9.47 -10.22
N LEU A 313 15.93 10.53 -10.40
CA LEU A 313 15.01 10.70 -11.53
C LEU A 313 15.75 10.77 -12.88
N ALA A 314 16.95 11.37 -12.93
CA ALA A 314 17.80 11.38 -14.13
C ALA A 314 18.24 9.96 -14.53
N VAL A 315 18.68 9.14 -13.57
CA VAL A 315 19.02 7.73 -13.81
C VAL A 315 17.80 6.95 -14.31
N GLU A 316 16.63 7.15 -13.70
CA GLU A 316 15.38 6.52 -14.13
C GLU A 316 15.03 6.89 -15.58
N ALA A 317 15.12 8.15 -15.95
CA ALA A 317 14.83 8.63 -17.30
C ALA A 317 15.81 8.07 -18.35
N LEU A 318 17.08 7.87 -17.98
CA LEU A 318 18.11 7.33 -18.86
C LEU A 318 18.14 5.78 -18.91
N ALA A 319 17.46 5.11 -17.99
CA ALA A 319 17.62 3.66 -17.77
C ALA A 319 17.30 2.81 -19.00
N ASP A 320 16.28 3.19 -19.75
CA ASP A 320 15.76 2.45 -20.91
C ASP A 320 16.44 2.87 -22.23
N THR A 321 17.01 4.08 -22.32
CA THR A 321 17.54 4.65 -23.57
C THR A 321 19.06 4.81 -23.61
N GLU A 322 19.69 5.13 -22.47
CA GLU A 322 21.10 5.49 -22.36
C GLU A 322 21.72 4.80 -21.12
N ARG A 323 21.60 3.47 -21.04
CA ARG A 323 21.98 2.67 -19.86
C ARG A 323 23.41 2.92 -19.37
N GLU A 324 24.39 3.04 -20.26
CA GLU A 324 25.80 3.33 -19.90
C GLU A 324 25.95 4.71 -19.23
N ARG A 325 25.20 5.70 -19.70
CA ARG A 325 25.21 7.04 -19.13
C ARG A 325 24.54 7.05 -17.76
N ALA A 326 23.43 6.32 -17.62
CA ALA A 326 22.77 6.10 -16.33
C ALA A 326 23.73 5.45 -15.32
N LEU A 327 24.43 4.39 -15.74
CA LEU A 327 25.45 3.71 -14.93
C LEU A 327 26.60 4.66 -14.54
N GLY A 328 27.09 5.46 -15.48
CA GLY A 328 28.11 6.47 -15.22
C GLY A 328 27.68 7.49 -14.16
N LEU A 329 26.42 7.91 -14.18
CA LEU A 329 25.85 8.80 -13.16
C LEU A 329 25.77 8.11 -11.79
N CYS A 330 25.33 6.85 -11.73
CA CYS A 330 25.32 6.06 -10.50
C CYS A 330 26.72 5.94 -9.87
N VAL A 331 27.74 5.67 -10.68
CA VAL A 331 29.14 5.56 -10.22
C VAL A 331 29.65 6.88 -9.65
N LYS A 332 29.42 8.00 -10.36
CA LYS A 332 29.83 9.34 -9.89
C LYS A 332 29.14 9.71 -8.57
N PHE A 333 27.83 9.45 -8.46
CA PHE A 333 27.08 9.69 -7.23
C PHE A 333 27.54 8.82 -6.07
N GLY A 334 27.78 7.53 -6.31
CA GLY A 334 28.30 6.61 -5.30
C GLY A 334 29.70 7.01 -4.80
N ALA A 335 30.56 7.54 -5.67
CA ALA A 335 31.85 8.09 -5.27
C ALA A 335 31.70 9.34 -4.38
N HIS A 336 30.81 10.25 -4.76
CA HIS A 336 30.58 11.49 -4.01
C HIS A 336 30.01 11.25 -2.61
N ILE A 337 29.03 10.35 -2.45
CA ILE A 337 28.50 10.04 -1.11
C ILE A 337 29.58 9.52 -0.16
N ARG A 338 30.53 8.74 -0.67
CA ARG A 338 31.58 8.14 0.16
C ARG A 338 32.64 9.14 0.63
N VAL A 339 32.87 10.21 -0.14
CA VAL A 339 33.99 11.14 0.10
C VAL A 339 33.49 12.48 0.64
N ASP A 340 32.42 13.01 0.09
CA ASP A 340 32.09 14.43 0.16
C ASP A 340 30.80 14.73 0.93
N MET A 341 30.03 13.71 1.34
CA MET A 341 28.73 13.91 1.99
C MET A 341 28.86 13.84 3.53
N PRO A 342 28.99 14.99 4.24
CA PRO A 342 28.94 15.00 5.68
C PRO A 342 27.56 14.54 6.17
N ASN A 343 27.52 13.76 7.25
CA ASN A 343 26.30 13.30 7.93
C ASN A 343 25.30 12.53 7.04
N VAL A 344 25.73 11.42 6.45
CA VAL A 344 24.87 10.47 5.70
C VAL A 344 23.59 10.08 6.47
N SER A 345 23.61 10.13 7.80
CA SER A 345 22.43 9.90 8.66
C SER A 345 21.25 10.81 8.35
N ASP A 346 21.49 12.09 8.04
CA ASP A 346 20.44 13.10 7.86
C ASP A 346 19.66 12.90 6.55
N PHE A 347 20.24 12.13 5.64
CA PHE A 347 19.75 11.82 4.30
C PHE A 347 19.41 10.33 4.12
N SER A 348 19.43 9.55 5.21
CA SER A 348 19.33 8.09 5.15
C SER A 348 18.05 7.61 4.45
N ASP A 349 16.90 8.24 4.67
CA ASP A 349 15.64 7.83 4.03
C ASP A 349 15.64 8.07 2.51
N GLU A 350 16.21 9.20 2.05
CA GLU A 350 16.30 9.53 0.63
C GLU A 350 17.35 8.67 -0.07
N LEU A 351 18.47 8.37 0.63
CA LEU A 351 19.50 7.50 0.10
C LEU A 351 18.99 6.05 -0.05
N GLU A 352 18.27 5.53 0.96
CA GLU A 352 17.61 4.22 0.88
C GLU A 352 16.62 4.16 -0.29
N SER A 353 15.77 5.19 -0.43
CA SER A 353 14.83 5.30 -1.55
C SER A 353 15.55 5.27 -2.90
N LEU A 354 16.56 6.12 -3.09
CA LEU A 354 17.32 6.20 -4.33
C LEU A 354 18.00 4.87 -4.67
N LEU A 355 18.68 4.25 -3.71
CA LEU A 355 19.36 2.98 -3.93
C LEU A 355 18.38 1.84 -4.21
N ALA A 356 17.21 1.80 -3.55
CA ALA A 356 16.16 0.84 -3.85
C ALA A 356 15.66 0.98 -5.29
N HIS A 357 15.41 2.21 -5.76
CA HIS A 357 15.02 2.46 -7.13
C HIS A 357 16.06 1.93 -8.12
N TRP A 358 17.34 2.24 -7.87
CA TRP A 358 18.44 1.76 -8.72
C TRP A 358 18.62 0.24 -8.66
N ALA A 359 18.32 -0.40 -7.53
CA ALA A 359 18.33 -1.86 -7.43
C ALA A 359 17.24 -2.49 -8.30
N HIS A 360 16.03 -1.92 -8.29
CA HIS A 360 14.95 -2.36 -9.16
C HIS A 360 15.18 -2.10 -10.65
N LEU A 361 16.06 -1.15 -11.00
CA LEU A 361 16.54 -0.93 -12.37
C LEU A 361 17.75 -1.82 -12.75
N GLY A 362 18.32 -2.55 -11.78
CA GLY A 362 19.50 -3.38 -11.96
C GLY A 362 20.81 -2.60 -12.11
N PHE A 363 20.90 -1.38 -11.56
CA PHE A 363 22.14 -0.58 -11.53
C PHE A 363 22.95 -0.79 -10.25
N VAL A 364 22.30 -1.18 -9.15
CA VAL A 364 22.96 -1.56 -7.89
C VAL A 364 22.40 -2.89 -7.39
N THR A 365 23.15 -3.55 -6.51
CA THR A 365 22.76 -4.84 -5.93
C THR A 365 22.25 -4.67 -4.50
N GLU A 366 21.57 -5.68 -3.96
CA GLU A 366 21.19 -5.70 -2.53
C GLU A 366 22.42 -5.57 -1.61
N GLY A 367 23.57 -6.12 -2.03
CA GLY A 367 24.84 -5.95 -1.32
C GLY A 367 25.36 -4.51 -1.31
N ASP A 368 24.99 -3.69 -2.29
CA ASP A 368 25.34 -2.26 -2.29
C ASP A 368 24.51 -1.47 -1.27
N LEU A 369 23.23 -1.82 -1.10
CA LEU A 369 22.38 -1.23 -0.05
C LEU A 369 22.91 -1.59 1.35
N GLN A 370 23.34 -2.85 1.54
CA GLN A 370 23.88 -3.32 2.82
C GLN A 370 25.13 -2.56 3.27
N LYS A 371 25.95 -2.06 2.33
CA LYS A 371 27.12 -1.20 2.66
C LYS A 371 26.72 0.10 3.37
N PHE A 372 25.48 0.55 3.21
CA PHE A 372 24.91 1.70 3.90
C PHE A 372 24.00 1.32 5.08
N GLY A 373 23.95 0.03 5.45
CA GLY A 373 23.08 -0.48 6.50
C GLY A 373 21.60 -0.53 6.08
N PHE A 374 21.30 -0.59 4.78
CA PHE A 374 19.94 -0.70 4.26
C PHE A 374 19.67 -2.12 3.75
N ALA A 375 18.42 -2.55 3.84
CA ALA A 375 17.92 -3.75 3.19
C ALA A 375 17.04 -3.34 2.00
N LEU A 376 17.01 -4.13 0.93
CA LEU A 376 16.09 -3.85 -0.17
C LEU A 376 14.63 -4.01 0.33
N PRO A 377 13.80 -2.95 0.29
CA PRO A 377 12.44 -3.03 0.85
C PRO A 377 11.57 -4.03 0.09
N ARG A 378 10.91 -4.93 0.83
CA ARG A 378 10.00 -5.94 0.29
C ARG A 378 8.59 -5.70 0.79
N LEU A 379 7.82 -4.88 0.06
CA LEU A 379 6.47 -4.46 0.44
C LEU A 379 5.42 -5.59 0.37
N ASP A 380 5.77 -6.75 -0.14
CA ASP A 380 4.94 -7.96 -0.18
C ASP A 380 5.43 -9.06 0.78
N ALA A 381 6.57 -8.87 1.45
CA ALA A 381 7.12 -9.88 2.33
C ALA A 381 6.17 -10.18 3.51
N PRO A 382 6.11 -11.45 3.96
CA PRO A 382 5.46 -11.80 5.22
C PRO A 382 6.18 -11.18 6.41
N PHE A 383 5.46 -10.98 7.52
CA PHE A 383 6.04 -10.46 8.75
C PHE A 383 7.15 -11.36 9.32
N SER A 384 7.12 -12.66 9.03
CA SER A 384 8.20 -13.58 9.41
C SER A 384 9.58 -13.17 8.85
N GLY A 385 9.64 -12.32 7.82
CA GLY A 385 10.87 -11.74 7.30
C GLY A 385 11.31 -10.41 7.94
N ALA A 386 10.56 -9.86 8.90
CA ALA A 386 10.75 -8.50 9.43
C ALA A 386 11.72 -8.43 10.63
N GLY A 387 12.87 -9.09 10.56
CA GLY A 387 13.76 -9.33 11.72
C GLY A 387 14.10 -8.09 12.59
N ALA A 388 14.46 -6.95 11.98
CA ALA A 388 14.78 -5.73 12.73
C ALA A 388 13.56 -5.17 13.48
N LEU A 389 12.39 -5.20 12.84
CA LEU A 389 11.15 -4.75 13.44
C LEU A 389 10.68 -5.66 14.58
N ALA A 390 10.89 -6.97 14.47
CA ALA A 390 10.61 -7.89 15.56
C ALA A 390 11.42 -7.55 16.83
N SER A 391 12.67 -7.10 16.67
CA SER A 391 13.50 -6.61 17.78
C SER A 391 12.92 -5.33 18.41
N ASP A 392 12.52 -4.35 17.58
CA ASP A 392 11.89 -3.11 18.06
C ASP A 392 10.61 -3.39 18.84
N LEU A 393 9.78 -4.33 18.38
CA LEU A 393 8.52 -4.68 19.05
C LEU A 393 8.75 -5.38 20.40
N ARG A 394 9.82 -6.16 20.55
CA ARG A 394 10.16 -6.81 21.83
C ARG A 394 10.55 -5.83 22.93
N THR A 395 10.86 -4.58 22.61
CA THR A 395 11.02 -3.53 23.64
C THR A 395 9.73 -3.29 24.45
N PHE A 396 8.60 -3.79 23.98
CA PHE A 396 7.29 -3.74 24.64
C PHE A 396 6.95 -4.98 25.50
N ASP A 397 7.84 -5.97 25.60
CA ASP A 397 7.64 -7.15 26.45
C ASP A 397 7.40 -6.77 27.93
N ASN A 398 8.04 -5.69 28.39
CA ASN A 398 7.84 -5.18 29.73
C ASN A 398 6.45 -4.57 29.97
N VAL A 399 5.78 -4.05 28.93
CA VAL A 399 4.42 -3.50 29.05
C VAL A 399 3.43 -4.64 29.24
N THR A 400 3.48 -5.66 28.39
CA THR A 400 2.59 -6.83 28.48
C THR A 400 2.84 -7.59 29.79
N SER A 401 4.10 -7.74 30.21
CA SER A 401 4.46 -8.35 31.50
C SER A 401 3.96 -7.54 32.70
N ARG A 402 4.02 -6.20 32.64
CA ARG A 402 3.49 -5.33 33.70
C ARG A 402 1.96 -5.42 33.76
N ILE A 403 1.26 -5.45 32.62
CA ILE A 403 -0.18 -5.67 32.58
C ILE A 403 -0.54 -7.01 33.22
N ALA A 404 0.23 -8.07 32.95
CA ALA A 404 -0.03 -9.40 33.50
C ALA A 404 0.18 -9.48 35.03
N SER A 405 1.23 -8.82 35.54
CA SER A 405 1.67 -8.94 36.94
C SER A 405 1.01 -7.96 37.90
N ASP A 406 0.54 -6.80 37.41
CA ASP A 406 -0.16 -5.81 38.23
C ASP A 406 -1.66 -6.12 38.30
N PRO A 407 -2.24 -6.37 39.49
CA PRO A 407 -3.66 -6.72 39.63
C PRO A 407 -4.63 -5.68 39.08
N GLU A 408 -4.30 -4.39 39.20
CA GLU A 408 -5.16 -3.32 38.71
C GLU A 408 -5.13 -3.25 37.19
N LEU A 409 -3.94 -3.37 36.59
CA LEU A 409 -3.79 -3.40 35.13
C LEU A 409 -4.40 -4.66 34.53
N SER A 410 -4.18 -5.81 35.15
CA SER A 410 -4.74 -7.10 34.71
C SER A 410 -6.27 -7.11 34.79
N ARG A 411 -6.86 -6.39 35.74
CA ARG A 411 -8.32 -6.16 35.78
C ARG A 411 -8.80 -5.34 34.58
N LEU A 412 -8.03 -4.33 34.17
CA LEU A 412 -8.41 -3.41 33.10
C LEU A 412 -8.15 -3.99 31.70
N PHE A 413 -7.02 -4.67 31.50
CA PHE A 413 -6.49 -5.02 30.18
C PHE A 413 -6.14 -6.49 30.06
N TYR A 414 -6.22 -7.01 28.84
CA TYR A 414 -5.48 -8.22 28.48
C TYR A 414 -3.98 -7.90 28.40
N PRO A 415 -3.07 -8.80 28.80
CA PRO A 415 -1.62 -8.63 28.66
C PRO A 415 -1.17 -8.85 27.21
N VAL A 416 -1.81 -8.13 26.28
CA VAL A 416 -1.64 -8.22 24.83
C VAL A 416 -1.72 -6.81 24.25
N ALA A 417 -0.75 -6.48 23.40
CA ALA A 417 -0.76 -5.32 22.53
C ALA A 417 -0.70 -5.78 21.07
N ILE A 418 -1.36 -5.04 20.19
CA ILE A 418 -1.17 -5.18 18.74
C ILE A 418 -0.49 -3.93 18.21
N PHE A 419 0.39 -4.11 17.23
CA PHE A 419 1.11 -3.02 16.59
C PHE A 419 0.68 -2.91 15.13
N PHE A 420 0.60 -1.68 14.62
CA PHE A 420 0.20 -1.39 13.24
C PHE A 420 0.91 -0.14 12.72
N GLY A 421 0.45 0.37 11.58
CA GLY A 421 0.98 1.59 10.99
C GLY A 421 2.02 1.34 9.90
N SER A 422 2.56 2.46 9.40
CA SER A 422 3.43 2.46 8.22
C SER A 422 4.76 1.71 8.43
N ARG A 423 5.29 1.66 9.66
CA ARG A 423 6.53 0.95 9.99
C ARG A 423 6.40 -0.55 9.75
N LEU A 424 5.31 -1.14 10.22
CA LEU A 424 5.05 -2.58 9.99
C LEU A 424 4.85 -2.91 8.52
N LYS A 425 4.26 -1.98 7.78
CA LYS A 425 4.02 -2.13 6.34
C LYS A 425 5.31 -1.94 5.52
N GLY A 426 6.41 -1.51 6.13
CA GLY A 426 7.75 -1.46 5.53
C GLY A 426 8.00 -0.24 4.63
N TYR A 427 7.18 0.81 4.70
CA TYR A 427 7.36 2.03 3.89
C TYR A 427 7.55 3.32 4.67
N ALA A 428 7.47 3.26 6.00
CA ALA A 428 7.67 4.41 6.83
C ALA A 428 9.10 4.91 6.82
N LYS A 429 9.29 6.21 7.04
CA LYS A 429 10.62 6.77 7.34
C LYS A 429 11.14 6.17 8.65
N LYS A 430 12.46 6.14 8.83
CA LYS A 430 13.06 5.52 10.03
C LYS A 430 12.60 6.17 11.34
N ASN A 431 12.24 7.46 11.29
CA ASN A 431 11.75 8.25 12.41
C ASN A 431 10.22 8.25 12.52
N ALA A 432 9.50 7.46 11.73
CA ALA A 432 8.06 7.41 11.84
C ALA A 432 7.63 6.81 13.18
N ASP A 433 6.46 7.24 13.64
CA ASP A 433 5.82 6.70 14.82
C ASP A 433 5.43 5.23 14.60
N LEU A 434 5.38 4.50 15.69
CA LEU A 434 4.79 3.17 15.76
C LEU A 434 3.40 3.33 16.35
N ASP A 435 2.40 2.67 15.78
CA ASP A 435 1.05 2.67 16.31
C ASP A 435 0.78 1.39 17.10
N ALA A 436 0.02 1.51 18.19
CA ALA A 436 -0.33 0.37 19.04
C ALA A 436 -1.79 0.40 19.47
N ALA A 437 -2.37 -0.78 19.68
CA ALA A 437 -3.66 -0.96 20.33
C ALA A 437 -3.59 -1.99 21.46
N VAL A 438 -4.53 -1.89 22.40
CA VAL A 438 -4.72 -2.82 23.51
C VAL A 438 -6.18 -3.23 23.64
N PHE A 439 -6.43 -4.30 24.40
CA PHE A 439 -7.77 -4.82 24.64
C PHE A 439 -8.20 -4.55 26.08
N VAL A 440 -9.28 -3.78 26.25
CA VAL A 440 -9.91 -3.53 27.56
C VAL A 440 -10.84 -4.70 27.87
N ARG A 441 -10.73 -5.27 29.08
CA ARG A 441 -11.47 -6.48 29.47
C ARG A 441 -12.98 -6.25 29.56
N PRO A 442 -13.79 -7.31 29.38
CA PRO A 442 -15.20 -7.28 29.72
C PRO A 442 -15.46 -6.82 31.16
N GLY A 443 -16.49 -5.99 31.34
CA GLY A 443 -16.92 -5.50 32.65
C GLY A 443 -16.28 -4.18 33.09
N VAL A 444 -15.27 -3.67 32.38
CA VAL A 444 -14.76 -2.32 32.62
C VAL A 444 -15.82 -1.29 32.19
N LEU A 445 -16.16 -0.40 33.12
CA LEU A 445 -17.20 0.61 32.90
C LEU A 445 -16.67 1.73 32.00
N GLU A 446 -17.55 2.30 31.18
CA GLU A 446 -17.20 3.45 30.33
C GLU A 446 -16.76 4.68 31.15
N SER A 447 -17.27 4.83 32.38
CA SER A 447 -16.81 5.85 33.33
C SER A 447 -15.33 5.70 33.73
N GLU A 448 -14.70 4.53 33.50
CA GLU A 448 -13.27 4.33 33.71
C GLU A 448 -12.42 4.76 32.49
N LEU A 449 -13.02 5.28 31.42
CA LEU A 449 -12.31 5.70 30.19
C LEU A 449 -11.14 6.65 30.46
N GLY A 450 -11.35 7.68 31.29
CA GLY A 450 -10.27 8.63 31.65
C GLY A 450 -9.12 7.97 32.41
N LYS A 451 -9.43 7.00 33.29
CA LYS A 451 -8.43 6.21 34.03
C LYS A 451 -7.64 5.31 33.09
N VAL A 452 -8.34 4.60 32.19
CA VAL A 452 -7.75 3.74 31.15
C VAL A 452 -6.75 4.55 30.32
N ARG A 453 -7.14 5.72 29.81
CA ARG A 453 -6.26 6.59 29.00
C ARG A 453 -5.02 7.04 29.74
N ARG A 454 -5.18 7.49 30.99
CA ARG A 454 -4.05 7.92 31.82
C ARG A 454 -3.04 6.78 32.02
N VAL A 455 -3.53 5.60 32.36
CA VAL A 455 -2.70 4.42 32.58
C VAL A 455 -1.97 3.99 31.30
N LEU A 456 -2.66 3.97 30.15
CA LEU A 456 -2.02 3.67 28.87
C LEU A 456 -0.97 4.71 28.48
N GLY A 457 -1.27 5.99 28.71
CA GLY A 457 -0.32 7.09 28.55
C GLY A 457 0.97 6.81 29.34
N GLU A 458 0.86 6.48 30.63
CA GLU A 458 2.02 6.15 31.48
C GLU A 458 2.77 4.89 31.02
N LEU A 459 2.06 3.84 30.63
CA LEU A 459 2.66 2.56 30.19
C LEU A 459 3.46 2.69 28.89
N PHE A 460 2.99 3.53 27.98
CA PHE A 460 3.56 3.72 26.64
C PHE A 460 4.36 5.03 26.48
N THR A 461 4.54 5.82 27.54
CA THR A 461 5.34 7.07 27.53
C THR A 461 6.81 6.79 27.18
N GLY A 462 7.42 7.69 26.40
CA GLY A 462 8.86 7.62 26.06
C GLY A 462 9.20 6.56 25.02
N ARG A 463 8.18 6.01 24.38
CA ARG A 463 8.27 5.06 23.28
C ARG A 463 7.70 5.76 22.05
N ASN A 464 8.09 5.37 20.84
CA ASN A 464 7.66 5.98 19.56
C ASN A 464 6.12 5.90 19.27
N ILE A 465 5.28 5.72 20.29
CA ILE A 465 3.80 5.74 20.29
C ILE A 465 3.27 7.00 21.01
N ASP A 466 4.09 7.66 21.85
CA ASP A 466 3.73 8.89 22.60
C ASP A 466 2.39 8.81 23.36
N GLY A 467 2.06 7.64 23.91
CA GLY A 467 0.84 7.42 24.69
C GLY A 467 -0.46 7.40 23.89
N LYS A 468 -0.40 7.50 22.55
CA LYS A 468 -1.57 7.41 21.65
C LYS A 468 -1.89 5.97 21.33
N VAL A 469 -2.46 5.26 22.30
CA VAL A 469 -2.78 3.84 22.19
C VAL A 469 -4.26 3.67 21.88
N VAL A 470 -4.58 2.96 20.80
CA VAL A 470 -5.95 2.59 20.46
C VAL A 470 -6.46 1.55 21.47
N GLN A 471 -7.72 1.66 21.87
CA GLN A 471 -8.33 0.77 22.85
C GLN A 471 -9.55 0.09 22.23
N PHE A 472 -9.50 -1.24 22.16
CA PHE A 472 -10.60 -2.10 21.80
C PHE A 472 -11.32 -2.57 23.06
N TRP A 473 -12.52 -2.06 23.29
CA TRP A 473 -13.32 -2.44 24.46
C TRP A 473 -14.03 -3.74 24.20
N LEU A 474 -13.85 -4.73 25.07
CA LEU A 474 -14.43 -6.04 24.88
C LEU A 474 -15.68 -6.23 25.74
N GLU A 475 -16.63 -7.00 25.22
CA GLU A 475 -17.75 -7.54 25.98
C GLU A 475 -17.85 -9.05 25.77
N ALA A 476 -18.29 -9.77 26.79
CA ALA A 476 -18.50 -11.21 26.72
C ALA A 476 -19.97 -11.51 26.39
N ARG A 477 -20.23 -12.29 25.33
CA ARG A 477 -21.58 -12.73 24.95
C ARG A 477 -21.54 -14.21 24.61
N LYS A 478 -22.32 -15.04 25.33
CA LYS A 478 -22.47 -16.49 25.03
C LYS A 478 -21.13 -17.23 24.83
N GLY A 479 -20.10 -16.90 25.61
CA GLY A 479 -18.78 -17.53 25.51
C GLY A 479 -17.80 -16.87 24.53
N SER A 480 -18.26 -16.05 23.58
CA SER A 480 -17.41 -15.25 22.69
C SER A 480 -17.13 -13.85 23.24
N LEU A 481 -16.10 -13.21 22.69
CA LEU A 481 -15.75 -11.81 22.90
C LEU A 481 -16.16 -10.99 21.67
N HIS A 482 -16.66 -9.78 21.90
CA HIS A 482 -17.02 -8.84 20.86
C HIS A 482 -16.42 -7.47 21.18
N ILE A 483 -16.16 -6.67 20.14
CA ILE A 483 -15.85 -5.25 20.32
C ILE A 483 -17.16 -4.53 20.70
N ARG A 484 -17.12 -3.80 21.82
CA ARG A 484 -18.17 -2.89 22.28
C ARG A 484 -17.91 -1.52 21.69
N ASP A 485 -18.71 -1.14 20.70
CA ASP A 485 -18.67 0.18 20.10
C ASP A 485 -19.22 1.21 21.09
N LEU A 486 -18.38 2.18 21.50
CA LEU A 486 -18.77 3.23 22.42
C LEU A 486 -19.52 4.35 21.68
N PRO A 487 -20.47 5.05 22.34
CA PRO A 487 -21.36 6.01 21.67
C PRO A 487 -20.64 7.27 21.17
N ASP A 488 -19.56 7.67 21.84
CA ASP A 488 -18.76 8.85 21.51
C ASP A 488 -17.43 8.40 20.87
N PRO A 489 -17.40 8.12 19.55
CA PRO A 489 -16.18 7.65 18.89
C PRO A 489 -15.09 8.73 18.91
N ASP A 490 -13.84 8.29 19.08
CA ASP A 490 -12.67 9.11 18.81
C ASP A 490 -11.53 8.26 18.23
N VAL A 491 -10.46 8.93 17.80
CA VAL A 491 -9.32 8.30 17.11
C VAL A 491 -8.56 7.26 17.96
N LEU A 492 -8.78 7.22 19.27
CA LEU A 492 -8.20 6.24 20.18
C LEU A 492 -9.18 5.12 20.53
N LEU A 493 -10.45 5.20 20.13
CA LEU A 493 -11.46 4.16 20.35
C LEU A 493 -11.58 3.30 19.09
N GLY A 494 -11.05 2.07 19.17
CA GLY A 494 -11.23 1.11 18.09
C GLY A 494 -12.64 0.51 18.12
N ASP A 495 -13.30 0.46 16.97
CA ASP A 495 -14.64 -0.09 16.82
C ASP A 495 -14.64 -1.46 16.12
N SER A 496 -15.82 -2.10 16.05
CA SER A 496 -16.06 -3.42 15.47
C SER A 496 -15.85 -3.49 13.96
N THR A 497 -15.69 -2.34 13.31
CA THR A 497 -15.43 -2.22 11.87
C THR A 497 -13.93 -2.19 11.55
N TRP A 498 -13.06 -1.98 12.54
CA TRP A 498 -11.60 -1.89 12.39
C TRP A 498 -10.91 -3.27 12.25
N VAL A 499 -11.53 -4.18 11.50
CA VAL A 499 -11.05 -5.54 11.25
C VAL A 499 -9.67 -5.56 10.58
N HIS A 500 -9.40 -4.57 9.73
CA HIS A 500 -8.10 -4.40 9.08
C HIS A 500 -6.96 -4.23 10.09
N LEU A 501 -7.20 -3.60 11.25
CA LEU A 501 -6.21 -3.55 12.32
C LEU A 501 -6.13 -4.89 13.05
N LEU A 502 -7.25 -5.46 13.51
CA LEU A 502 -7.23 -6.72 14.26
C LEU A 502 -6.54 -7.86 13.48
N LEU A 503 -6.80 -7.95 12.18
CA LEU A 503 -6.26 -9.01 11.33
C LEU A 503 -4.93 -8.66 10.66
N GLY A 504 -4.65 -7.37 10.42
CA GLY A 504 -3.45 -6.89 9.75
C GLY A 504 -2.28 -6.52 10.67
N SER A 505 -2.50 -6.49 11.99
CA SER A 505 -1.51 -6.08 13.00
C SER A 505 -0.65 -7.22 13.52
N VAL A 506 0.53 -6.88 14.05
CA VAL A 506 1.40 -7.84 14.76
C VAL A 506 0.99 -7.91 16.22
N TRP A 507 0.87 -9.12 16.78
CA TRP A 507 0.42 -9.37 18.14
C TRP A 507 1.60 -9.67 19.07
N LEU A 508 1.67 -8.99 20.20
CA LEU A 508 2.65 -9.24 21.26
C LEU A 508 1.93 -9.41 22.59
N GLY A 509 2.20 -10.49 23.31
CA GLY A 509 1.60 -10.68 24.62
C GLY A 509 1.84 -12.05 25.23
N GLU A 510 1.22 -12.28 26.38
CA GLU A 510 1.21 -13.59 27.02
C GLU A 510 0.53 -14.63 26.11
N GLU A 511 1.17 -15.79 25.91
CA GLU A 511 0.69 -16.83 25.00
C GLU A 511 -0.76 -17.26 25.29
N SER A 512 -1.12 -17.39 26.57
CA SER A 512 -2.47 -17.76 27.02
C SER A 512 -3.52 -16.72 26.60
N ALA A 513 -3.24 -15.44 26.84
CA ALA A 513 -4.12 -14.32 26.53
C ALA A 513 -4.28 -14.11 25.02
N VAL A 514 -3.18 -14.25 24.26
CA VAL A 514 -3.24 -14.20 22.79
C VAL A 514 -4.10 -15.34 22.25
N ARG A 515 -3.91 -16.57 22.74
CA ARG A 515 -4.77 -17.71 22.36
C ARG A 515 -6.24 -17.49 22.73
N GLU A 516 -6.52 -16.89 23.89
CA GLU A 516 -7.90 -16.54 24.28
C GLU A 516 -8.54 -15.58 23.27
N LEU A 517 -7.85 -14.51 22.88
CA LEU A 517 -8.37 -13.54 21.91
C LEU A 517 -8.56 -14.17 20.52
N TYR A 518 -7.61 -15.00 20.06
CA TYR A 518 -7.77 -15.74 18.80
C TYR A 518 -8.93 -16.74 18.82
N THR A 519 -9.24 -17.30 19.98
CA THR A 519 -10.32 -18.29 20.12
C THR A 519 -11.68 -17.62 20.28
N ARG A 520 -11.75 -16.53 21.04
CA ARG A 520 -13.03 -15.95 21.48
C ARG A 520 -13.44 -14.70 20.73
N LEU A 521 -12.49 -13.90 20.22
CA LEU A 521 -12.76 -12.65 19.51
C LEU A 521 -12.76 -12.84 18.00
N LEU A 522 -11.65 -13.33 17.43
CA LEU A 522 -11.44 -13.30 15.98
C LEU A 522 -12.41 -14.16 15.14
N PRO A 523 -12.92 -15.33 15.59
CA PRO A 523 -13.83 -16.15 14.78
C PRO A 523 -15.16 -15.45 14.47
N GLY A 524 -15.55 -14.44 15.26
CA GLY A 524 -16.76 -13.65 15.00
C GLY A 524 -16.73 -12.86 13.69
N PHE A 525 -15.53 -12.60 13.14
CA PHE A 525 -15.32 -11.96 11.83
C PHE A 525 -15.35 -12.96 10.67
N LEU A 526 -15.06 -14.23 10.93
CA LEU A 526 -15.10 -15.31 9.95
C LEU A 526 -16.52 -15.90 9.79
N ARG A 527 -17.42 -15.62 10.73
CA ARG A 527 -18.81 -16.09 10.79
C ARG A 527 -19.77 -14.89 10.74
N SER A 528 -19.86 -14.27 9.56
CA SER A 528 -20.53 -12.97 9.36
C SER A 528 -21.54 -12.94 8.22
N ILE A 529 -21.89 -14.10 7.65
CA ILE A 529 -22.73 -14.20 6.44
C ILE A 529 -24.06 -13.45 6.53
N ASP A 530 -24.70 -13.46 7.70
CA ASP A 530 -26.01 -12.81 7.93
C ASP A 530 -25.90 -11.39 8.51
N LYS A 531 -24.69 -10.87 8.68
CA LYS A 531 -24.48 -9.54 9.27
C LYS A 531 -24.49 -8.47 8.19
N MET A 532 -25.34 -7.48 8.39
CA MET A 532 -25.50 -6.33 7.49
C MET A 532 -25.13 -5.04 8.22
N SER A 533 -24.54 -4.09 7.51
CA SER A 533 -24.34 -2.70 7.92
C SER A 533 -24.70 -1.80 6.75
N ASP A 534 -25.58 -0.82 6.98
CA ASP A 534 -26.05 0.13 5.96
C ASP A 534 -26.53 -0.56 4.66
N GLY A 535 -27.29 -1.65 4.81
CA GLY A 535 -27.84 -2.40 3.68
C GLY A 535 -26.82 -3.21 2.88
N ARG A 536 -25.56 -3.29 3.33
CA ARG A 536 -24.48 -4.09 2.71
C ARG A 536 -23.99 -5.17 3.66
N SER A 537 -23.46 -6.26 3.11
CA SER A 537 -22.80 -7.30 3.90
C SER A 537 -21.63 -6.67 4.68
N ILE A 538 -21.58 -6.90 5.99
CA ILE A 538 -20.48 -6.40 6.82
C ILE A 538 -19.12 -6.95 6.35
N ARG A 539 -19.11 -8.18 5.81
CA ARG A 539 -17.90 -8.80 5.28
C ARG A 539 -17.32 -8.00 4.12
N THR A 540 -18.17 -7.54 3.20
CA THR A 540 -17.75 -6.70 2.08
C THR A 540 -17.16 -5.39 2.59
N PHE A 541 -17.79 -4.77 3.60
CA PHE A 541 -17.23 -3.58 4.24
C PHE A 541 -15.83 -3.86 4.83
N TRP A 542 -15.66 -4.93 5.60
CA TRP A 542 -14.35 -5.26 6.19
C TRP A 542 -13.29 -5.55 5.13
N LEU A 543 -13.64 -6.21 4.03
CA LEU A 543 -12.73 -6.45 2.91
C LEU A 543 -12.33 -5.14 2.20
N ASP A 544 -13.25 -4.19 2.04
CA ASP A 544 -12.94 -2.85 1.53
C ASP A 544 -11.94 -2.12 2.43
N GLU A 545 -12.10 -2.21 3.75
CA GLU A 545 -11.16 -1.62 4.71
C GLU A 545 -9.77 -2.27 4.67
N MET A 546 -9.73 -3.60 4.57
CA MET A 546 -8.48 -4.36 4.41
C MET A 546 -7.78 -4.00 3.10
N GLU A 547 -8.52 -3.90 2.00
CA GLU A 547 -8.01 -3.45 0.71
C GLU A 547 -7.45 -2.03 0.79
N ARG A 548 -8.17 -1.12 1.42
CA ARG A 548 -7.74 0.27 1.63
C ARG A 548 -6.42 0.34 2.36
N GLU A 549 -6.30 -0.43 3.43
CA GLU A 549 -5.11 -0.44 4.26
C GLU A 549 -3.90 -1.04 3.53
N VAL A 550 -4.11 -2.15 2.83
CA VAL A 550 -3.06 -2.95 2.19
C VAL A 550 -2.63 -2.39 0.83
N LEU A 551 -3.53 -1.77 0.07
CA LEU A 551 -3.24 -1.31 -1.29
C LEU A 551 -3.17 0.21 -1.38
N GLN A 552 -4.19 0.92 -0.91
CA GLN A 552 -4.21 2.37 -1.04
C GLN A 552 -3.19 3.03 -0.10
N TYR A 553 -3.27 2.79 1.21
CA TYR A 553 -2.34 3.43 2.14
C TYR A 553 -0.92 2.87 2.04
N ARG A 554 -0.77 1.55 1.87
CA ARG A 554 0.57 0.95 1.79
C ARG A 554 1.27 1.23 0.47
N LEU A 555 0.61 1.02 -0.65
CA LEU A 555 1.27 1.13 -1.96
C LEU A 555 1.06 2.49 -2.61
N LEU A 556 -0.19 2.88 -2.82
CA LEU A 556 -0.54 4.04 -3.65
C LEU A 556 -0.08 5.35 -3.04
N HIS A 557 -0.29 5.52 -1.73
CA HIS A 557 0.02 6.76 -1.04
C HIS A 557 1.52 7.08 -1.04
N LYS A 558 2.36 6.19 -0.48
CA LYS A 558 3.81 6.45 -0.37
C LYS A 558 4.70 5.24 -0.66
N GLY A 559 4.27 4.02 -0.36
CA GLY A 559 5.19 2.89 -0.36
C GLY A 559 5.78 2.54 -1.72
N TYR A 560 4.96 2.47 -2.77
CA TYR A 560 5.48 2.11 -4.10
C TYR A 560 6.41 3.20 -4.64
N GLY A 561 5.94 4.46 -4.68
CA GLY A 561 6.73 5.57 -5.23
C GLY A 561 8.01 5.90 -4.44
N ARG A 562 8.14 5.42 -3.20
CA ARG A 562 9.36 5.56 -2.40
C ARG A 562 10.44 4.55 -2.79
N PHE A 563 10.10 3.33 -3.19
CA PHE A 563 11.12 2.29 -3.39
C PHE A 563 11.20 1.74 -4.81
N PHE A 564 10.18 1.98 -5.64
CA PHE A 564 10.11 1.45 -6.99
C PHE A 564 10.14 2.59 -8.01
N PRO A 565 10.97 2.47 -9.07
CA PRO A 565 10.98 3.44 -10.15
C PRO A 565 9.62 3.43 -10.84
N ARG A 566 9.10 4.63 -11.16
CA ARG A 566 7.88 4.73 -11.96
C ARG A 566 8.22 4.43 -13.41
N ARG A 567 7.59 3.39 -13.97
CA ARG A 567 7.66 2.99 -15.37
C ARG A 567 6.28 3.08 -15.98
N LEU A 568 5.69 4.28 -15.95
CA LEU A 568 4.42 4.55 -16.62
C LEU A 568 4.57 4.17 -18.10
N GLY A 569 3.61 3.40 -18.62
CA GLY A 569 3.56 3.11 -20.05
C GLY A 569 3.45 4.40 -20.85
N LYS A 570 3.97 4.42 -22.09
CA LYS A 570 3.93 5.58 -23.03
C LYS A 570 2.53 6.19 -23.21
N VAL A 571 1.51 5.43 -22.84
CA VAL A 571 0.08 5.67 -23.01
C VAL A 571 -0.46 6.83 -22.14
N ASN A 572 0.28 7.25 -21.12
CA ASN A 572 -0.21 8.17 -20.08
C ASN A 572 0.39 9.58 -20.17
N GLN A 573 1.29 9.87 -21.13
CA GLN A 573 1.85 11.22 -21.24
C GLN A 573 0.84 12.17 -21.92
N GLY A 574 0.18 13.00 -21.10
CA GLY A 574 -0.60 14.15 -21.53
C GLY A 574 -2.13 13.99 -21.56
N SER A 575 -2.68 12.82 -21.22
CA SER A 575 -4.13 12.59 -21.30
C SER A 575 -4.91 13.47 -20.31
N ILE A 576 -6.10 13.93 -20.72
CA ILE A 576 -6.99 14.82 -19.95
C ILE A 576 -7.91 14.02 -18.99
N GLY A 577 -7.84 12.68 -19.02
CA GLY A 577 -8.67 11.76 -18.23
C GLY A 577 -8.13 11.41 -16.83
N PRO A 578 -8.38 10.19 -16.31
CA PRO A 578 -8.00 9.80 -14.95
C PRO A 578 -6.49 9.97 -14.78
N ASN A 579 -6.06 10.53 -13.63
CA ASN A 579 -4.69 11.00 -13.40
C ASN A 579 -3.64 10.03 -13.98
N PRO A 580 -3.07 10.33 -15.15
CA PRO A 580 -2.26 9.37 -15.87
C PRO A 580 -0.87 9.23 -15.24
N GLU A 581 -0.50 10.18 -14.38
CA GLU A 581 0.70 10.15 -13.53
C GLU A 581 0.50 9.32 -12.26
N SER A 582 -0.72 8.85 -11.99
CA SER A 582 -0.98 7.98 -10.84
C SER A 582 -0.17 6.70 -10.92
N THR A 583 0.44 6.35 -9.79
CA THR A 583 1.14 5.08 -9.59
C THR A 583 0.22 3.88 -9.81
N PHE A 584 -1.10 4.04 -9.66
CA PHE A 584 -2.06 2.98 -9.92
C PHE A 584 -1.89 2.34 -11.31
N TRP A 585 -1.50 3.13 -12.30
CA TRP A 585 -1.32 2.68 -13.68
C TRP A 585 0.00 1.99 -13.97
N ASP A 586 0.95 2.04 -13.03
CA ASP A 586 2.25 1.44 -13.19
C ASP A 586 2.16 -0.10 -13.15
N SER A 587 2.72 -0.78 -14.15
CA SER A 587 2.64 -2.24 -14.24
C SER A 587 3.30 -2.92 -13.04
N GLY A 588 4.39 -2.37 -12.50
CA GLY A 588 5.04 -2.90 -11.30
C GLY A 588 4.19 -2.71 -10.04
N TYR A 589 3.49 -1.56 -9.92
CA TYR A 589 2.51 -1.35 -8.85
C TYR A 589 1.40 -2.39 -8.92
N ARG A 590 0.83 -2.61 -10.11
CA ARG A 590 -0.27 -3.55 -10.32
C ARG A 590 0.13 -4.99 -10.04
N ARG A 591 1.37 -5.38 -10.37
CA ARG A 591 1.94 -6.69 -9.99
C ARG A 591 1.96 -6.85 -8.47
N LEU A 592 2.48 -5.86 -7.76
CA LEU A 592 2.59 -5.88 -6.30
C LEU A 592 1.21 -5.84 -5.62
N ALA A 593 0.31 -4.99 -6.11
CA ALA A 593 -1.05 -4.86 -5.62
C ALA A 593 -1.84 -6.16 -5.81
N THR A 594 -1.68 -6.85 -6.94
CA THR A 594 -2.29 -8.15 -7.20
C THR A 594 -1.85 -9.18 -6.15
N LYS A 595 -0.54 -9.29 -5.89
CA LYS A 595 0.00 -10.21 -4.88
C LYS A 595 -0.52 -9.89 -3.48
N LEU A 596 -0.54 -8.62 -3.10
CA LEU A 596 -1.01 -8.18 -1.81
C LEU A 596 -2.52 -8.38 -1.64
N PHE A 597 -3.32 -8.18 -2.69
CA PHE A 597 -4.75 -8.48 -2.67
C PHE A 597 -4.99 -9.97 -2.38
N ILE A 598 -4.31 -10.85 -3.13
CA ILE A 598 -4.47 -12.30 -3.01
C ILE A 598 -4.00 -12.82 -1.65
N SER A 599 -2.95 -12.24 -1.08
CA SER A 599 -2.37 -12.74 0.19
C SER A 599 -2.91 -12.05 1.45
N ARG A 600 -3.34 -10.77 1.37
CA ARG A 600 -3.64 -9.96 2.55
C ARG A 600 -5.07 -9.43 2.58
N VAL A 601 -5.77 -9.33 1.45
CA VAL A 601 -7.21 -9.02 1.42
C VAL A 601 -7.95 -10.36 1.48
N PHE A 602 -7.93 -10.94 2.68
CA PHE A 602 -8.39 -12.30 2.92
C PHE A 602 -9.19 -12.38 4.22
N LEU A 603 -10.49 -12.65 4.06
CA LEU A 603 -11.42 -12.87 5.15
C LEU A 603 -12.42 -13.97 4.73
N PRO A 604 -12.08 -15.25 4.90
CA PRO A 604 -12.93 -16.36 4.47
C PRO A 604 -14.23 -16.39 5.30
N GLN A 605 -15.32 -16.81 4.67
CA GLN A 605 -16.61 -16.93 5.33
C GLN A 605 -16.87 -18.40 5.68
N LEU A 606 -16.66 -18.75 6.94
CA LEU A 606 -16.83 -20.12 7.42
C LEU A 606 -18.31 -20.38 7.71
N LYS A 607 -18.74 -21.62 7.48
CA LYS A 607 -20.08 -22.06 7.85
C LYS A 607 -20.17 -22.17 9.37
N THR A 608 -21.32 -21.79 9.92
CA THR A 608 -21.59 -22.01 11.33
C THR A 608 -21.68 -23.52 11.56
N VAL A 609 -20.79 -24.07 12.39
CA VAL A 609 -20.95 -25.43 12.89
C VAL A 609 -22.18 -25.42 13.79
N ILE A 610 -23.27 -26.03 13.32
CA ILE A 610 -24.54 -26.17 14.04
C ILE A 610 -24.36 -27.13 15.21
#